data_AF-A0A7S2EJ85-F1
#
_entry.id   AF-A0A7S2EJ85-F1
#
_cell.length_a   1.000
_cell.length_b   1.000
_cell.length_c   1.000
_cell.angle_alpha   90.00
_cell.angle_beta   90.00
_cell.angle_gamma   90.00
#
_symmetry.space_group_name_H-M   'P 1'
#
loop_
_entity.id
_entity.type
_entity.pdbx_description
1 polymer ?
#
loop_
_entity_poly.entity_id
_entity_poly.type
_entity_poly.pdbx_seq_one_letter_code
_entity_poly.pdbx_strand_id
1 'polypeptide(L)'
;MGRKDCSVNGTLYGTSFGAEQWLVLNKVAIVCASLNVSTHILVFLSLAINFISYSPMAIIIFEFIYVPCLGFALVSLFMTSITDPGAVPMGAWPLERYMPIEIENQNENSQTRNTRHTIEQCEKCEGNYKPPLARHDKISGRCVVKVDHFCPWVCNVIGVFNRKFFILFAFYTFLSSTTALVLLVMRSIHCSYGVGAWIPIIAWNKFNFDHDIVGCKKPSSFSILATHAVVMCVFFSTFVTLLAQYLAVTKGSRRGTNDSELVKTELNEIFGGSSNRFEWHWLLPLTVEFPDEVMEELLGYQIDYFHRDQHWQQNYFAESFNTS
;
A
#
# COMPACT_ATOMS: atom_id res chain seq x y z
N MET A 1 17.74 3.42 19.49
CA MET A 1 17.18 2.12 19.02
C MET A 1 17.48 2.05 17.54
N GLY A 2 18.50 1.28 17.18
CA GLY A 2 19.18 1.38 15.89
C GLY A 2 18.42 0.74 14.73
N ARG A 3 18.76 1.19 13.51
CA ARG A 3 18.46 0.53 12.25
C ARG A 3 18.88 -0.94 12.38
N LYS A 4 17.98 -1.85 12.03
CA LYS A 4 18.22 -3.28 12.16
C LYS A 4 18.39 -3.84 10.77
N ASP A 5 19.56 -4.38 10.52
CA ASP A 5 19.88 -5.04 9.27
C ASP A 5 20.18 -6.52 9.54
N CYS A 6 19.94 -7.36 8.53
CA CYS A 6 20.38 -8.75 8.51
C CYS A 6 21.09 -9.04 7.18
N SER A 7 22.10 -9.91 7.21
CA SER A 7 22.79 -10.36 6.00
C SER A 7 22.39 -11.80 5.70
N VAL A 8 21.98 -12.06 4.46
CA VAL A 8 21.64 -13.39 3.93
C VAL A 8 22.41 -13.58 2.63
N ASN A 9 23.28 -14.59 2.57
CA ASN A 9 24.12 -14.88 1.41
C ASN A 9 24.97 -13.69 0.91
N GLY A 10 25.36 -12.78 1.80
CA GLY A 10 26.14 -11.58 1.47
C GLY A 10 25.29 -10.34 1.20
N THR A 11 24.03 -10.47 0.82
CA THR A 11 23.11 -9.34 0.63
C THR A 11 22.64 -8.79 1.97
N LEU A 12 22.72 -7.46 2.13
CA LEU A 12 22.30 -6.76 3.34
C LEU A 12 20.84 -6.27 3.20
N TYR A 13 19.95 -6.79 4.03
CA TYR A 13 18.55 -6.41 4.13
C TYR A 13 18.35 -5.52 5.34
N GLY A 14 17.69 -4.38 5.19
CA GLY A 14 17.50 -3.48 6.32
C GLY A 14 17.07 -2.08 5.94
N THR A 15 17.37 -1.12 6.82
CA THR A 15 17.06 0.31 6.60
C THR A 15 18.27 1.21 6.74
N SER A 16 19.46 0.64 6.97
CA SER A 16 20.71 1.41 6.97
C SER A 16 21.02 1.99 5.59
N PHE A 17 21.96 2.94 5.55
CA PHE A 17 22.39 3.57 4.30
C PHE A 17 23.08 2.56 3.37
N GLY A 18 23.67 1.49 3.90
CA GLY A 18 24.33 0.44 3.12
C GLY A 18 23.47 -0.78 2.82
N ALA A 19 22.19 -0.79 3.19
CA ALA A 19 21.30 -1.90 2.88
C ALA A 19 21.03 -1.96 1.36
N GLU A 20 21.27 -3.13 0.76
CA GLU A 20 21.00 -3.37 -0.66
C GLU A 20 19.51 -3.55 -0.91
N GLN A 21 18.79 -4.14 0.04
CA GLN A 21 17.37 -4.42 -0.07
C GLN A 21 16.62 -3.84 1.12
N TRP A 22 15.52 -3.13 0.86
CA TRP A 22 14.75 -2.48 1.90
C TRP A 22 13.94 -3.50 2.72
N LEU A 23 14.15 -3.50 4.04
CA LEU A 23 13.37 -4.34 4.93
C LEU A 23 13.32 -3.77 6.35
N VAL A 24 12.12 -3.54 6.88
CA VAL A 24 11.96 -3.09 8.26
C VAL A 24 11.85 -4.30 9.19
N LEU A 25 12.92 -4.59 9.94
CA LEU A 25 12.98 -5.72 10.87
C LEU A 25 12.39 -5.40 12.25
N ASN A 26 11.07 -5.17 12.31
CA ASN A 26 10.34 -4.93 13.55
C ASN A 26 9.54 -6.17 13.99
N LYS A 27 9.85 -6.73 15.17
CA LYS A 27 9.19 -7.94 15.70
C LYS A 27 7.67 -7.84 15.77
N VAL A 28 7.13 -6.72 16.25
CA VAL A 28 5.67 -6.52 16.37
C VAL A 28 5.05 -6.47 14.98
N ALA A 29 5.71 -5.79 14.06
CA ALA A 29 5.20 -5.61 12.71
C ALA A 29 5.29 -6.91 11.88
N ILE A 30 6.30 -7.75 12.10
CA ILE A 30 6.36 -9.11 11.55
C ILE A 30 5.17 -9.96 12.04
N VAL A 31 4.82 -9.87 13.34
CA VAL A 31 3.64 -10.57 13.88
C VAL A 31 2.36 -10.05 13.25
N CYS A 32 2.18 -8.73 13.15
CA CYS A 32 1.01 -8.12 12.51
C CYS A 32 0.89 -8.51 11.02
N ALA A 33 1.97 -8.48 10.26
CA ALA A 33 1.99 -8.91 8.87
C ALA A 33 1.67 -10.41 8.73
N SER A 34 2.21 -11.25 9.63
CA SER A 34 1.93 -12.69 9.67
C SER A 34 0.44 -12.96 9.96
N LEU A 35 -0.15 -12.22 10.91
CA LEU A 35 -1.58 -12.30 11.22
C LEU A 35 -2.45 -11.86 10.03
N ASN A 36 -2.03 -10.82 9.31
CA ASN A 36 -2.73 -10.33 8.12
C ASN A 36 -2.77 -11.41 7.03
N VAL A 37 -1.61 -11.97 6.65
CA VAL A 37 -1.50 -13.07 5.69
C VAL A 37 -2.29 -14.30 6.16
N SER A 38 -2.16 -14.67 7.42
CA SER A 38 -2.88 -15.83 8.00
C SER A 38 -4.39 -15.66 7.89
N THR A 39 -4.91 -14.44 8.12
CA THR A 39 -6.33 -14.15 8.00
C THR A 39 -6.82 -14.34 6.57
N HIS A 40 -6.07 -13.84 5.58
CA HIS A 40 -6.38 -14.06 4.17
C HIS A 40 -6.41 -15.55 3.78
N ILE A 41 -5.42 -16.33 4.24
CA ILE A 41 -5.38 -17.78 4.00
C ILE A 41 -6.56 -18.49 4.65
N LEU A 42 -6.89 -18.15 5.90
CA LEU A 42 -8.02 -18.74 6.62
C LEU A 42 -9.35 -18.48 5.91
N VAL A 43 -9.56 -17.27 5.38
CA VAL A 43 -10.77 -16.93 4.60
C VAL A 43 -10.78 -17.67 3.26
N PHE A 44 -9.65 -17.78 2.58
CA PHE A 44 -9.57 -18.58 1.35
C PHE A 44 -9.94 -20.04 1.60
N LEU A 45 -9.34 -20.66 2.62
CA LEU A 45 -9.59 -22.06 2.97
C LEU A 45 -11.04 -22.28 3.43
N SER A 46 -11.59 -21.36 4.21
CA SER A 46 -12.98 -21.44 4.66
C SER A 46 -13.93 -21.40 3.46
N LEU A 47 -13.73 -20.48 2.51
CA LEU A 47 -14.56 -20.37 1.32
C LEU A 47 -14.37 -21.58 0.42
N ALA A 48 -13.13 -21.99 0.14
CA ALA A 48 -12.86 -23.17 -0.68
C ALA A 48 -13.60 -24.41 -0.13
N ILE A 49 -13.43 -24.72 1.16
CA ILE A 49 -14.10 -25.88 1.79
C ILE A 49 -15.63 -25.76 1.74
N ASN A 50 -16.19 -24.55 1.89
CA ASN A 50 -17.64 -24.34 1.89
C ASN A 50 -18.26 -24.24 0.48
N PHE A 51 -17.50 -23.92 -0.56
CA PHE A 51 -18.01 -23.65 -1.91
C PHE A 51 -17.62 -24.68 -2.97
N ILE A 52 -16.76 -25.66 -2.66
CA ILE A 52 -16.39 -26.77 -3.56
C ILE A 52 -17.61 -27.61 -4.03
N SER A 53 -18.79 -27.50 -3.42
CA SER A 53 -19.83 -28.53 -3.59
C SER A 53 -21.26 -28.07 -3.94
N TYR A 54 -21.54 -26.82 -4.35
CA TYR A 54 -22.97 -26.40 -4.30
C TYR A 54 -23.60 -25.50 -5.37
N SER A 55 -22.90 -24.60 -6.06
CA SER A 55 -23.54 -23.79 -7.12
C SER A 55 -22.55 -23.35 -8.19
N PRO A 56 -22.85 -23.58 -9.49
CA PRO A 56 -22.02 -23.10 -10.60
C PRO A 56 -21.77 -21.59 -10.55
N MET A 57 -22.79 -20.80 -10.15
CA MET A 57 -22.66 -19.35 -10.03
C MET A 57 -21.70 -18.95 -8.90
N ALA A 58 -21.78 -19.63 -7.74
CA ALA A 58 -20.88 -19.36 -6.63
C ALA A 58 -19.43 -19.76 -6.96
N ILE A 59 -19.23 -20.85 -7.71
CA ILE A 59 -17.91 -21.26 -8.21
C ILE A 59 -17.37 -20.19 -9.16
N ILE A 60 -18.17 -19.69 -10.10
CA ILE A 60 -17.74 -18.63 -11.03
C ILE A 60 -17.34 -17.37 -10.27
N ILE A 61 -18.14 -16.92 -9.30
CA ILE A 61 -17.81 -15.75 -8.47
C ILE A 61 -16.53 -16.00 -7.65
N PHE A 62 -16.37 -17.19 -7.08
CA PHE A 62 -15.17 -17.54 -6.31
C PHE A 62 -13.91 -17.53 -7.20
N GLU A 63 -13.92 -18.25 -8.31
CA GLU A 63 -12.77 -18.42 -9.20
C GLU A 63 -12.43 -17.15 -9.99
N PHE A 64 -13.42 -16.42 -10.50
CA PHE A 64 -13.18 -15.28 -11.40
C PHE A 64 -13.22 -13.92 -10.73
N ILE A 65 -13.70 -13.83 -9.49
CA ILE A 65 -13.75 -12.55 -8.75
C ILE A 65 -12.94 -12.65 -7.47
N TYR A 66 -13.28 -13.57 -6.57
CA TYR A 66 -12.63 -13.64 -5.26
C TYR A 66 -11.14 -14.00 -5.36
N VAL A 67 -10.79 -15.06 -6.08
CA VAL A 67 -9.40 -15.55 -6.21
C VAL A 67 -8.48 -14.48 -6.85
N PRO A 68 -8.84 -13.83 -7.97
CA PRO A 68 -8.02 -12.75 -8.54
C PRO A 68 -7.88 -11.55 -7.60
N CYS A 69 -8.97 -11.13 -6.95
CA CYS A 69 -8.91 -10.02 -5.99
C CYS A 69 -8.00 -10.35 -4.80
N LEU A 70 -8.05 -11.57 -4.29
CA LEU A 70 -7.16 -12.04 -3.24
C LEU A 70 -5.70 -12.06 -3.72
N GLY A 71 -5.45 -12.55 -4.94
CA GLY A 71 -4.12 -12.54 -5.55
C GLY A 71 -3.54 -11.12 -5.64
N PHE A 72 -4.31 -10.17 -6.18
CA PHE A 72 -3.89 -8.77 -6.23
C PHE A 72 -3.70 -8.15 -4.84
N ALA A 73 -4.54 -8.48 -3.86
CA ALA A 73 -4.37 -8.01 -2.48
C ALA A 73 -3.05 -8.52 -1.88
N LEU A 74 -2.73 -9.80 -2.05
CA LEU A 74 -1.50 -10.41 -1.51
C LEU A 74 -0.24 -9.89 -2.21
N VAL A 75 -0.26 -9.72 -3.53
CA VAL A 75 0.84 -9.08 -4.27
C VAL A 75 1.02 -7.63 -3.80
N SER A 76 -0.05 -6.86 -3.69
CA SER A 76 0.02 -5.48 -3.22
C SER A 76 0.54 -5.38 -1.78
N LEU A 77 0.12 -6.30 -0.89
CA LEU A 77 0.63 -6.41 0.47
C LEU A 77 2.14 -6.66 0.48
N PHE A 78 2.59 -7.64 -0.31
CA PHE A 78 4.00 -7.98 -0.44
C PHE A 78 4.81 -6.78 -0.92
N MET A 79 4.41 -6.16 -2.05
CA MET A 79 5.07 -4.98 -2.61
C MET A 79 5.12 -3.82 -1.61
N THR A 80 4.03 -3.54 -0.89
CA THR A 80 4.01 -2.50 0.15
C THR A 80 5.05 -2.77 1.25
N SER A 81 5.23 -4.04 1.61
CA SER A 81 6.08 -4.46 2.73
C SER A 81 7.57 -4.36 2.42
N ILE A 82 7.96 -4.60 1.16
CA ILE A 82 9.38 -4.69 0.76
C ILE A 82 9.87 -3.48 -0.04
N THR A 83 8.98 -2.63 -0.56
CA THR A 83 9.40 -1.44 -1.31
C THR A 83 9.90 -0.36 -0.35
N ASP A 84 11.03 0.27 -0.68
CA ASP A 84 11.49 1.49 0.01
C ASP A 84 10.38 2.54 -0.07
N PRO A 85 9.88 3.08 1.05
CA PRO A 85 8.85 4.13 1.05
C PRO A 85 9.31 5.47 0.46
N GLY A 86 10.58 5.64 0.10
CA GLY A 86 11.19 6.91 -0.30
C GLY A 86 12.10 7.47 0.78
N ALA A 87 12.93 6.60 1.36
CA ALA A 87 13.94 6.99 2.32
C ALA A 87 14.98 7.90 1.66
N VAL A 88 15.34 8.99 2.33
CA VAL A 88 16.32 9.95 1.83
C VAL A 88 17.70 9.30 1.84
N PRO A 89 18.38 9.15 0.69
CA PRO A 89 19.70 8.54 0.59
C PRO A 89 20.77 9.43 1.22
N MET A 90 21.93 8.86 1.55
CA MET A 90 23.06 9.67 2.02
C MET A 90 23.62 10.46 0.85
N GLY A 91 23.93 11.75 1.07
CA GLY A 91 24.38 12.65 0.00
C GLY A 91 23.24 13.36 -0.74
N ALA A 92 22.00 13.24 -0.27
CA ALA A 92 20.90 14.05 -0.77
C ALA A 92 21.20 15.55 -0.55
N TRP A 93 21.01 16.35 -1.60
CA TRP A 93 21.30 17.78 -1.60
C TRP A 93 20.05 18.59 -1.91
N PRO A 94 19.82 19.75 -1.25
CA PRO A 94 18.69 20.62 -1.56
C PRO A 94 18.69 21.05 -3.03
N LEU A 95 17.50 21.07 -3.64
CA LEU A 95 17.32 21.74 -4.94
C LEU A 95 17.64 23.24 -4.81
N GLU A 96 18.11 23.85 -5.91
CA GLU A 96 18.51 25.26 -5.95
C GLU A 96 17.43 26.21 -5.39
N ARG A 97 16.14 25.95 -5.69
CA ARG A 97 15.02 26.74 -5.17
C ARG A 97 14.86 26.74 -3.65
N TYR A 98 15.45 25.74 -2.97
CA TYR A 98 15.42 25.62 -1.51
C TYR A 98 16.70 26.13 -0.86
N MET A 99 17.69 26.55 -1.64
CA MET A 99 18.88 27.20 -1.10
C MET A 99 18.54 28.61 -0.63
N PRO A 100 19.11 29.05 0.52
CA PRO A 100 18.95 30.41 0.96
C PRO A 100 19.62 31.35 -0.07
N ILE A 101 18.86 32.34 -0.56
CA ILE A 101 19.43 33.43 -1.35
C ILE A 101 20.29 34.25 -0.39
N GLU A 102 21.59 34.33 -0.65
CA GLU A 102 22.46 35.32 0.00
C GLU A 102 22.04 36.71 -0.47
N ILE A 103 21.09 37.33 0.24
CA ILE A 103 20.73 38.72 0.00
C ILE A 103 21.81 39.57 0.67
N GLU A 104 22.75 40.06 -0.13
CA GLU A 104 23.62 41.16 0.27
C GLU A 104 22.72 42.39 0.48
N ASN A 105 22.62 42.83 1.75
CA ASN A 105 21.68 43.84 2.20
C ASN A 105 21.72 45.12 1.34
N GLN A 106 20.62 45.45 0.65
CA GLN A 106 20.13 46.83 0.60
C GLN A 106 18.59 46.87 0.70
N ASN A 107 18.15 47.52 1.77
CA ASN A 107 16.83 48.12 2.01
C ASN A 107 15.77 47.27 2.72
N GLU A 108 15.67 47.54 4.02
CA GLU A 108 14.53 47.30 4.90
C GLU A 108 13.28 48.04 4.37
N ASN A 109 12.39 47.37 3.62
CA ASN A 109 10.95 47.65 3.62
C ASN A 109 10.15 46.77 2.63
N SER A 110 10.04 45.49 2.92
CA SER A 110 8.98 44.68 2.31
C SER A 110 8.58 43.54 3.23
N GLN A 111 7.41 43.67 3.86
CA GLN A 111 6.67 42.61 4.56
C GLN A 111 6.13 41.55 3.57
N THR A 112 6.98 41.03 2.70
CA THR A 112 6.70 39.78 2.01
C THR A 112 7.11 38.66 2.96
N ARG A 113 6.14 37.85 3.41
CA ARG A 113 6.38 36.57 4.08
C ARG A 113 7.09 35.60 3.12
N ASN A 114 8.33 35.89 2.75
CA ASN A 114 9.23 34.90 2.18
C ASN A 114 9.64 34.01 3.34
N THR A 115 8.98 32.86 3.44
CA THR A 115 9.44 31.73 4.25
C THR A 115 10.87 31.43 3.82
N ARG A 116 11.85 31.91 4.60
CA ARG A 116 13.25 31.54 4.44
C ARG A 116 13.30 30.02 4.58
N HIS A 117 13.47 29.31 3.48
CA HIS A 117 13.73 27.87 3.53
C HIS A 117 15.16 27.72 4.06
N THR A 118 15.29 27.48 5.36
CA THR A 118 16.55 27.02 5.94
C THR A 118 16.76 25.57 5.53
N ILE A 119 17.95 25.24 5.04
CA ILE A 119 18.35 23.87 4.76
C ILE A 119 18.32 23.11 6.10
N GLU A 120 17.32 22.24 6.28
CA GLU A 120 17.21 21.42 7.49
C GLU A 120 18.08 20.17 7.36
N GLN A 121 18.72 19.79 8.46
CA GLN A 121 19.46 18.53 8.58
C GLN A 121 18.82 17.66 9.68
N CYS A 122 18.94 16.35 9.54
CA CYS A 122 18.46 15.40 10.54
C CYS A 122 19.61 14.82 11.34
N GLU A 123 19.71 15.21 12.61
CA GLU A 123 20.72 14.70 13.55
C GLU A 123 20.69 13.16 13.71
N LYS A 124 19.49 12.55 13.62
CA LYS A 124 19.30 11.10 13.73
C LYS A 124 19.68 10.33 12.46
N CYS A 125 19.85 11.04 11.35
CA CYS A 125 20.32 10.51 10.08
C CYS A 125 21.74 11.03 9.80
N GLU A 126 22.62 11.08 10.80
CA GLU A 126 24.03 11.43 10.63
C GLU A 126 24.24 12.84 10.05
N GLY A 127 23.32 13.77 10.35
CA GLY A 127 23.36 15.13 9.80
C GLY A 127 22.95 15.23 8.33
N ASN A 128 22.36 14.17 7.75
CA ASN A 128 21.88 14.19 6.36
C ASN A 128 20.83 15.28 6.14
N TYR A 129 20.79 15.81 4.92
CA TYR A 129 19.76 16.75 4.51
C TYR A 129 18.37 16.18 4.73
N LYS A 130 17.45 17.02 5.19
CA LYS A 130 16.04 16.71 5.39
C LYS A 130 15.21 17.54 4.41
N PRO A 131 14.72 16.92 3.31
CA PRO A 131 13.84 17.57 2.36
C PRO A 131 12.58 18.14 3.02
N PRO A 132 11.95 19.20 2.45
CA PRO A 132 10.84 19.93 3.08
C PRO A 132 9.62 19.06 3.46
N LEU A 133 9.39 17.96 2.74
CA LEU A 133 8.27 17.03 2.97
C LEU A 133 8.71 15.73 3.64
N ALA A 134 10.00 15.58 3.95
CA ALA A 134 10.52 14.41 4.63
C ALA A 134 10.34 14.53 6.14
N ARG A 135 9.98 13.42 6.79
CA ARG A 135 10.01 13.33 8.26
C ARG A 135 10.81 12.11 8.69
N HIS A 136 11.53 12.26 9.79
CA HIS A 136 12.27 11.16 10.39
C HIS A 136 11.31 10.18 11.06
N ASP A 137 11.22 8.98 10.51
CA ASP A 137 10.49 7.88 11.12
C ASP A 137 11.41 7.10 12.08
N LYS A 138 10.92 6.88 13.31
CA LYS A 138 11.71 6.25 14.37
C LYS A 138 11.85 4.75 14.17
N ILE A 139 10.96 4.12 13.41
CA ILE A 139 10.90 2.66 13.27
C ILE A 139 11.87 2.18 12.20
N SER A 140 11.86 2.83 11.04
CA SER A 140 12.86 2.68 9.98
C SER A 140 14.20 3.34 10.36
N GLY A 141 14.19 4.38 11.21
CA GLY A 141 15.40 5.14 11.54
C GLY A 141 15.90 6.00 10.39
N ARG A 142 15.00 6.38 9.47
CA ARG A 142 15.27 7.13 8.24
C ARG A 142 14.32 8.30 8.08
N CYS A 143 14.81 9.37 7.44
CA CYS A 143 13.93 10.38 6.86
C CYS A 143 13.25 9.76 5.64
N VAL A 144 11.92 9.82 5.60
CA VAL A 144 11.11 9.31 4.48
C VAL A 144 10.32 10.48 3.88
N VAL A 145 10.41 10.64 2.56
CA VAL A 145 9.72 11.71 1.83
C VAL A 145 8.21 11.44 1.77
N LYS A 146 7.41 12.50 2.02
CA LYS A 146 5.94 12.45 1.99
C LYS A 146 5.38 11.28 2.80
N VAL A 147 6.00 11.02 3.96
CA VAL A 147 5.55 9.95 4.86
C VAL A 147 4.10 10.20 5.27
N ASP A 148 3.30 9.16 5.21
CA ASP A 148 1.95 9.14 5.74
C ASP A 148 2.00 8.63 7.18
N HIS A 149 2.22 7.32 7.35
CA HIS A 149 2.26 6.67 8.65
C HIS A 149 3.12 5.40 8.64
N PHE A 150 3.47 4.89 9.83
CA PHE A 150 3.94 3.52 9.96
C PHE A 150 2.77 2.56 10.10
N CYS A 151 2.71 1.53 9.25
CA CYS A 151 1.66 0.53 9.28
C CYS A 151 2.22 -0.82 9.75
N PRO A 152 1.87 -1.28 10.97
CA PRO A 152 2.30 -2.59 11.47
C PRO A 152 1.83 -3.75 10.59
N TRP A 153 0.68 -3.63 9.93
CA TRP A 153 0.04 -4.71 9.15
C TRP A 153 0.75 -5.04 7.83
N VAL A 154 1.58 -4.12 7.34
CA VAL A 154 2.45 -4.32 6.16
C VAL A 154 3.93 -4.28 6.56
N CYS A 155 4.22 -4.24 7.86
CA CYS A 155 5.59 -4.17 8.37
C CYS A 155 6.46 -3.07 7.75
N ASN A 156 5.88 -1.92 7.39
CA ASN A 156 6.64 -0.85 6.72
C ASN A 156 6.07 0.55 7.00
N VAL A 157 6.89 1.57 6.76
CA VAL A 157 6.44 2.96 6.67
C VAL A 157 5.76 3.15 5.32
N ILE A 158 4.68 3.92 5.27
CA ILE A 158 4.01 4.31 4.01
C ILE A 158 4.55 5.68 3.59
N GLY A 159 5.14 5.75 2.41
CA GLY A 159 5.69 6.95 1.80
C GLY A 159 5.45 6.99 0.30
N VAL A 160 6.11 7.91 -0.39
CA VAL A 160 5.83 8.23 -1.79
C VAL A 160 5.86 7.01 -2.73
N PHE A 161 6.82 6.11 -2.59
CA PHE A 161 7.03 5.00 -3.56
C PHE A 161 6.19 3.76 -3.29
N ASN A 162 5.73 3.53 -2.05
CA ASN A 162 4.91 2.35 -1.72
C ASN A 162 3.44 2.66 -1.41
N ARG A 163 3.05 3.95 -1.42
CA ARG A 163 1.67 4.40 -1.21
C ARG A 163 0.69 3.83 -2.23
N LYS A 164 1.08 3.67 -3.50
CA LYS A 164 0.26 3.01 -4.52
C LYS A 164 -0.13 1.60 -4.11
N PHE A 165 0.87 0.79 -3.75
CA PHE A 165 0.68 -0.60 -3.36
C PHE A 165 -0.20 -0.69 -2.11
N PHE A 166 -0.03 0.22 -1.15
CA PHE A 166 -0.86 0.25 0.04
C PHE A 166 -2.34 0.52 -0.27
N ILE A 167 -2.62 1.47 -1.18
CA ILE A 167 -3.99 1.78 -1.62
C ILE A 167 -4.59 0.60 -2.37
N LEU A 168 -3.83 -0.05 -3.26
CA LEU A 168 -4.28 -1.25 -3.98
C LEU A 168 -4.53 -2.42 -3.03
N PHE A 169 -3.65 -2.64 -2.04
CA PHE A 169 -3.85 -3.63 -1.00
C PHE A 169 -5.19 -3.40 -0.27
N ALA A 170 -5.47 -2.17 0.16
CA ALA A 170 -6.71 -1.83 0.83
C ALA A 170 -7.94 -2.03 -0.09
N PHE A 171 -7.86 -1.60 -1.34
CA PHE A 171 -8.93 -1.72 -2.33
C PHE A 171 -9.27 -3.19 -2.63
N TYR A 172 -8.27 -4.01 -2.96
CA TYR A 172 -8.48 -5.42 -3.27
C TYR A 172 -8.86 -6.25 -2.04
N THR A 173 -8.37 -5.88 -0.86
CA THR A 173 -8.82 -6.47 0.41
C THR A 173 -10.29 -6.16 0.66
N PHE A 174 -10.75 -4.93 0.42
CA PHE A 174 -12.16 -4.57 0.52
C PHE A 174 -13.04 -5.34 -0.48
N LEU A 175 -12.60 -5.49 -1.74
CA LEU A 175 -13.36 -6.20 -2.77
C LEU A 175 -13.44 -7.70 -2.52
N SER A 176 -12.32 -8.34 -2.16
CA SER A 176 -12.28 -9.76 -1.79
C SER A 176 -13.12 -10.02 -0.53
N SER A 177 -13.06 -9.11 0.44
CA SER A 177 -13.88 -9.12 1.64
C SER A 177 -15.38 -9.08 1.30
N THR A 178 -15.81 -8.08 0.54
CA THR A 178 -17.21 -7.93 0.12
C THR A 178 -17.71 -9.16 -0.65
N THR A 179 -16.88 -9.69 -1.56
CA THR A 179 -17.21 -10.89 -2.33
C THR A 179 -17.39 -12.12 -1.44
N ALA A 180 -16.49 -12.31 -0.46
CA ALA A 180 -16.61 -13.38 0.53
C ALA A 180 -17.91 -13.28 1.35
N LEU A 181 -18.29 -12.08 1.77
CA LEU A 181 -19.55 -11.85 2.48
C LEU A 181 -20.77 -12.21 1.63
N VAL A 182 -20.80 -11.77 0.37
CA VAL A 182 -21.90 -12.10 -0.55
C VAL A 182 -22.03 -13.61 -0.73
N LEU A 183 -20.91 -14.31 -0.96
CA LEU A 183 -20.90 -15.77 -1.09
C LEU A 183 -21.46 -16.45 0.17
N LEU A 184 -21.01 -16.02 1.35
CA LEU A 184 -21.47 -16.57 2.63
C LEU A 184 -22.96 -16.31 2.87
N VAL A 185 -23.48 -15.12 2.56
CA VAL A 185 -24.91 -14.79 2.67
C VAL A 185 -25.73 -15.65 1.71
N MET A 186 -25.29 -15.79 0.45
CA MET A 186 -25.93 -16.69 -0.52
C MET A 186 -26.00 -18.12 0.01
N ARG A 187 -24.91 -18.62 0.61
CA ARG A 187 -24.87 -19.93 1.27
C ARG A 187 -25.85 -20.01 2.44
N SER A 188 -25.90 -19.01 3.31
CA SER A 188 -26.82 -18.98 4.45
C SER A 188 -28.28 -19.02 3.99
N ILE A 189 -28.67 -18.19 3.02
CA ILE A 189 -30.01 -18.19 2.42
C ILE A 189 -30.31 -19.58 1.86
N HIS A 190 -29.40 -20.17 1.09
CA HIS A 190 -29.60 -21.48 0.53
C HIS A 190 -29.80 -22.56 1.60
N CYS A 191 -28.97 -22.58 2.65
CA CYS A 191 -29.11 -23.55 3.74
C CYS A 191 -30.41 -23.34 4.55
N SER A 192 -30.92 -22.10 4.66
CA SER A 192 -32.15 -21.78 5.38
C SER A 192 -33.43 -22.15 4.62
N TYR A 193 -33.48 -21.94 3.30
CA TYR A 193 -34.70 -22.16 2.51
C TYR A 193 -34.77 -23.53 1.81
N GLY A 194 -33.69 -24.30 1.80
CA GLY A 194 -33.62 -25.58 1.10
C GLY A 194 -33.64 -25.44 -0.43
N VAL A 195 -33.12 -26.44 -1.15
CA VAL A 195 -33.01 -26.45 -2.63
C VAL A 195 -34.39 -26.36 -3.33
N GLY A 196 -35.48 -26.68 -2.62
CA GLY A 196 -36.83 -26.86 -3.18
C GLY A 196 -37.60 -25.58 -3.53
N ALA A 197 -37.11 -24.39 -3.17
CA ALA A 197 -37.84 -23.14 -3.41
C ALA A 197 -37.50 -22.44 -4.75
N TRP A 198 -36.44 -22.86 -5.44
CA TRP A 198 -35.89 -22.13 -6.60
C TRP A 198 -35.81 -22.93 -7.91
N ILE A 199 -36.17 -24.23 -7.90
CA ILE A 199 -36.16 -25.10 -9.10
C ILE A 199 -37.59 -25.64 -9.34
N PRO A 200 -38.17 -25.48 -10.55
CA PRO A 200 -39.44 -26.11 -10.89
C PRO A 200 -39.34 -27.64 -10.77
N ILE A 201 -40.37 -28.24 -10.17
CA ILE A 201 -40.54 -29.62 -9.68
C ILE A 201 -40.12 -30.77 -10.63
N ILE A 202 -39.78 -30.51 -11.89
CA ILE A 202 -39.57 -31.54 -12.92
C ILE A 202 -38.16 -32.20 -12.85
N ALA A 203 -37.19 -31.61 -12.14
CA ALA A 203 -35.84 -32.18 -12.04
C ALA A 203 -35.55 -32.97 -10.74
N TRP A 204 -36.50 -33.06 -9.80
CA TRP A 204 -36.24 -33.55 -8.44
C TRP A 204 -35.95 -35.06 -8.35
N ASN A 205 -36.50 -35.88 -9.26
CA ASN A 205 -36.49 -37.33 -9.08
C ASN A 205 -35.18 -38.06 -9.41
N LYS A 206 -34.08 -37.36 -9.74
CA LYS A 206 -32.84 -38.04 -10.15
C LYS A 206 -31.59 -37.72 -9.34
N PHE A 207 -31.60 -36.70 -8.49
CA PHE A 207 -30.43 -36.32 -7.70
C PHE A 207 -30.86 -35.97 -6.27
N ASN A 208 -31.10 -36.99 -5.44
CA ASN A 208 -31.10 -36.84 -3.99
C ASN A 208 -29.67 -36.51 -3.56
N PHE A 209 -29.26 -35.24 -3.70
CA PHE A 209 -28.03 -34.76 -3.07
C PHE A 209 -28.37 -34.52 -1.60
N ASP A 210 -27.91 -35.44 -0.77
CA ASP A 210 -28.17 -35.44 0.66
C ASP A 210 -27.74 -34.08 1.26
N HIS A 211 -28.66 -33.41 1.97
CA HIS A 211 -28.38 -32.13 2.63
C HIS A 211 -27.22 -32.22 3.64
N ASP A 212 -26.87 -33.44 4.06
CA ASP A 212 -25.75 -33.76 4.94
C ASP A 212 -24.38 -33.78 4.23
N ILE A 213 -24.33 -34.04 2.91
CA ILE A 213 -23.08 -33.99 2.09
C ILE A 213 -22.64 -32.53 1.85
N VAL A 214 -23.57 -31.59 1.88
CA VAL A 214 -23.36 -30.15 1.62
C VAL A 214 -22.91 -29.38 2.88
N GLY A 215 -23.05 -29.98 4.06
CA GLY A 215 -22.65 -29.38 5.33
C GLY A 215 -23.56 -28.26 5.85
N CYS A 216 -24.77 -28.09 5.31
CA CYS A 216 -25.73 -27.06 5.77
C CYS A 216 -26.26 -27.31 7.20
N LYS A 217 -26.33 -28.57 7.66
CA LYS A 217 -26.74 -28.90 9.04
C LYS A 217 -25.62 -28.76 10.08
N LYS A 218 -24.38 -28.46 9.69
CA LYS A 218 -23.28 -28.36 10.66
C LYS A 218 -23.34 -27.00 11.39
N PRO A 219 -23.23 -26.96 12.74
CA PRO A 219 -23.16 -25.72 13.53
C PRO A 219 -21.98 -24.81 13.14
N SER A 220 -21.07 -25.29 12.31
CA SER A 220 -19.96 -24.54 11.71
C SER A 220 -20.41 -23.43 10.76
N SER A 221 -21.57 -23.51 10.12
CA SER A 221 -21.95 -22.51 9.09
C SER A 221 -22.24 -21.12 9.69
N PHE A 222 -22.85 -21.07 10.87
CA PHE A 222 -23.16 -19.82 11.56
C PHE A 222 -21.93 -19.21 12.25
N SER A 223 -21.07 -20.05 12.85
CA SER A 223 -19.80 -19.57 13.42
C SER A 223 -18.85 -19.06 12.33
N ILE A 224 -18.79 -19.74 11.17
CA ILE A 224 -18.02 -19.25 10.01
C ILE A 224 -18.57 -17.91 9.53
N LEU A 225 -19.89 -17.76 9.38
CA LEU A 225 -20.50 -16.47 9.00
C LEU A 225 -20.15 -15.36 10.01
N ALA A 226 -20.27 -15.64 11.31
CA ALA A 226 -19.97 -14.67 12.36
C ALA A 226 -18.49 -14.28 12.38
N THR A 227 -17.57 -15.24 12.28
CA THR A 227 -16.12 -14.96 12.22
C THR A 227 -15.78 -14.14 10.97
N HIS A 228 -16.38 -14.44 9.82
CA HIS A 228 -16.15 -13.68 8.60
C HIS A 228 -16.73 -12.28 8.69
N ALA A 229 -17.93 -12.11 9.25
CA ALA A 229 -18.52 -10.79 9.47
C ALA A 229 -17.62 -9.91 10.36
N VAL A 230 -16.96 -10.47 11.37
CA VAL A 230 -15.98 -9.74 12.19
C VAL A 230 -14.77 -9.31 11.35
N VAL A 231 -14.21 -10.21 10.55
CA VAL A 231 -13.09 -9.90 9.64
C VAL A 231 -13.49 -8.81 8.63
N MET A 232 -14.71 -8.89 8.07
CA MET A 232 -15.28 -7.84 7.21
C MET A 232 -15.35 -6.50 7.92
N CYS A 233 -15.85 -6.46 9.15
CA CYS A 233 -15.96 -5.22 9.90
C CYS A 233 -14.60 -4.56 10.13
N VAL A 234 -13.56 -5.36 10.43
CA VAL A 234 -12.20 -4.84 10.59
C VAL A 234 -11.69 -4.25 9.27
N PHE A 235 -11.76 -4.98 8.17
CA PHE A 235 -11.27 -4.49 6.86
C PHE A 235 -12.13 -3.38 6.25
N PHE A 236 -13.43 -3.37 6.53
CA PHE A 236 -14.33 -2.29 6.17
C PHE A 236 -13.96 -1.02 6.94
N SER A 237 -13.73 -1.13 8.25
CA SER A 237 -13.33 0.01 9.07
C SER A 237 -11.98 0.59 8.63
N THR A 238 -11.01 -0.23 8.21
CA THR A 238 -9.73 0.26 7.68
C THR A 238 -9.91 0.94 6.33
N PHE A 239 -10.69 0.35 5.41
CA PHE A 239 -11.01 0.97 4.12
C PHE A 239 -11.72 2.32 4.28
N VAL A 240 -12.72 2.40 5.14
CA VAL A 240 -13.44 3.65 5.45
C VAL A 240 -12.50 4.69 6.06
N THR A 241 -11.59 4.27 6.94
CA THR A 241 -10.59 5.18 7.53
C THR A 241 -9.67 5.77 6.47
N LEU A 242 -9.21 4.94 5.52
CA LEU A 242 -8.37 5.40 4.40
C LEU A 242 -9.11 6.34 3.47
N LEU A 243 -10.37 6.03 3.13
CA LEU A 243 -11.21 6.91 2.32
C LEU A 243 -11.47 8.24 3.04
N ALA A 244 -11.72 8.22 4.35
CA ALA A 244 -11.92 9.42 5.15
C ALA A 244 -10.65 10.30 5.18
N GLN A 245 -9.47 9.69 5.30
CA GLN A 245 -8.19 10.40 5.20
C GLN A 245 -8.00 11.04 3.83
N TYR A 246 -8.27 10.30 2.74
CA TYR A 246 -8.22 10.83 1.38
C TYR A 246 -9.19 12.01 1.17
N LEU A 247 -10.43 11.88 1.64
CA LEU A 247 -11.42 12.95 1.55
C LEU A 247 -11.04 14.19 2.38
N ALA A 248 -10.34 14.01 3.49
CA ALA A 248 -9.84 15.12 4.31
C ALA A 248 -8.72 15.89 3.59
N VAL A 249 -7.77 15.17 2.97
CA VAL A 249 -6.67 15.76 2.20
C VAL A 249 -7.20 16.53 0.99
N THR A 250 -8.05 15.91 0.19
CA THR A 250 -8.65 16.53 -1.01
C THR A 250 -9.51 17.76 -0.69
N LYS A 251 -10.22 17.77 0.45
CA LYS A 251 -10.97 18.95 0.91
C LYS A 251 -10.07 20.07 1.45
N GLY A 252 -8.95 19.73 2.09
CA GLY A 252 -7.95 20.69 2.58
C GLY A 252 -7.19 21.39 1.44
N SER A 253 -6.97 20.67 0.33
CA SER A 253 -6.24 21.14 -0.86
C SER A 253 -6.96 22.29 -1.62
N ARG A 254 -8.30 22.38 -1.53
CA ARG A 254 -9.10 23.44 -2.21
C ARG A 254 -8.94 24.86 -1.66
N ARG A 255 -8.07 25.11 -0.68
CA ARG A 255 -7.96 26.40 0.01
C ARG A 255 -6.67 27.19 -0.28
N GLY A 256 -5.79 26.72 -1.16
CA GLY A 256 -4.53 27.39 -1.55
C GLY A 256 -4.41 27.58 -3.07
N THR A 257 -3.88 28.72 -3.48
CA THR A 257 -3.90 29.34 -4.82
C THR A 257 -2.99 28.71 -5.90
N ASN A 258 -3.27 29.09 -7.16
CA ASN A 258 -2.78 28.61 -8.47
C ASN A 258 -1.26 28.72 -8.76
N ASP A 259 -0.89 28.04 -9.86
CA ASP A 259 0.31 28.16 -10.72
C ASP A 259 1.51 27.22 -10.43
N SER A 260 1.29 25.90 -10.62
CA SER A 260 2.20 24.94 -11.26
C SER A 260 1.45 23.60 -11.48
N GLU A 261 0.30 23.73 -12.15
CA GLU A 261 -0.51 22.65 -12.71
C GLU A 261 0.28 21.88 -13.78
N LEU A 262 0.50 20.58 -13.58
CA LEU A 262 0.14 19.52 -14.56
C LEU A 262 0.54 18.14 -14.05
N VAL A 263 1.54 18.05 -13.17
CA VAL A 263 1.92 16.81 -12.46
C VAL A 263 1.26 16.71 -11.07
N LYS A 264 0.68 17.82 -10.60
CA LYS A 264 -0.02 17.99 -9.32
C LYS A 264 -1.49 17.58 -9.37
N THR A 265 -1.77 16.41 -9.93
CA THR A 265 -2.90 15.65 -9.40
C THR A 265 -2.36 14.63 -8.45
N GLU A 266 -2.87 14.69 -7.22
CA GLU A 266 -2.53 13.75 -6.15
C GLU A 266 -2.58 12.30 -6.63
N LEU A 267 -3.45 11.99 -7.61
CA LEU A 267 -3.56 10.68 -8.24
C LEU A 267 -2.38 10.33 -9.14
N ASN A 268 -1.89 11.22 -10.01
CA ASN A 268 -0.72 10.92 -10.85
C ASN A 268 0.55 10.77 -10.02
N GLU A 269 0.65 11.53 -8.92
CA GLU A 269 1.72 11.36 -7.92
C GLU A 269 1.66 9.98 -7.23
N ILE A 270 0.48 9.36 -7.12
CA ILE A 270 0.30 8.06 -6.49
C ILE A 270 0.44 6.94 -7.53
N PHE A 271 -0.28 7.04 -8.64
CA PHE A 271 -0.50 5.95 -9.58
C PHE A 271 0.36 6.04 -10.84
N GLY A 272 1.00 7.18 -11.07
CA GLY A 272 1.70 7.52 -12.30
C GLY A 272 0.76 7.98 -13.40
N GLY A 273 1.34 8.39 -14.53
CA GLY A 273 0.62 8.79 -15.73
C GLY A 273 0.81 10.25 -16.08
N SER A 274 0.55 10.58 -17.35
CA SER A 274 0.67 11.94 -17.90
C SER A 274 -0.64 12.73 -17.83
N SER A 275 -1.75 12.06 -17.50
CA SER A 275 -3.10 12.63 -17.52
C SER A 275 -3.86 12.34 -16.24
N ASN A 276 -4.76 13.24 -15.84
CA ASN A 276 -5.57 13.06 -14.62
C ASN A 276 -6.75 12.09 -14.81
N ARG A 277 -6.74 11.36 -15.92
CA ARG A 277 -7.80 10.41 -16.25
C ARG A 277 -7.42 9.04 -15.71
N PHE A 278 -8.44 8.25 -15.42
CA PHE A 278 -8.24 6.87 -15.03
C PHE A 278 -7.51 6.11 -16.15
N GLU A 279 -6.42 5.44 -15.77
CA GLU A 279 -5.68 4.55 -16.65
C GLU A 279 -5.62 3.14 -16.06
N TRP A 280 -5.70 2.10 -16.88
CA TRP A 280 -5.83 0.71 -16.40
C TRP A 280 -4.62 0.25 -15.57
N HIS A 281 -3.44 0.81 -15.82
CA HIS A 281 -2.23 0.50 -15.03
C HIS A 281 -2.34 0.95 -13.56
N TRP A 282 -3.30 1.82 -13.23
CA TRP A 282 -3.56 2.25 -11.85
C TRP A 282 -4.00 1.10 -10.97
N LEU A 283 -4.73 0.13 -11.53
CA LEU A 283 -5.22 -1.04 -10.81
C LEU A 283 -4.15 -2.13 -10.65
N LEU A 284 -3.05 -2.05 -11.40
CA LEU A 284 -2.01 -3.07 -11.34
C LEU A 284 -0.97 -2.72 -10.26
N PRO A 285 -0.51 -3.70 -9.45
CA PRO A 285 0.55 -3.51 -8.47
C PRO A 285 1.92 -3.46 -9.15
N LEU A 286 2.08 -2.53 -10.08
CA LEU A 286 3.32 -2.22 -10.78
C LEU A 286 3.95 -0.96 -10.18
N THR A 287 5.28 -0.93 -10.17
CA THR A 287 6.08 0.24 -9.80
C THR A 287 5.69 1.44 -10.66
N VAL A 288 5.77 2.63 -10.06
CA VAL A 288 5.50 3.88 -10.76
C VAL A 288 6.81 4.46 -11.20
N GLU A 289 6.94 4.71 -12.51
CA GLU A 289 8.06 5.44 -13.07
C GLU A 289 7.67 6.91 -13.24
N PHE A 290 8.56 7.80 -12.82
CA PHE A 290 8.42 9.23 -12.98
C PHE A 290 9.59 9.73 -13.84
N PRO A 291 9.38 10.70 -14.75
CA PRO A 291 10.49 11.41 -15.37
C PRO A 291 11.42 12.04 -14.32
N ASP A 292 12.73 12.08 -14.57
CA ASP A 292 13.72 12.53 -13.57
C ASP A 292 13.42 13.92 -12.99
N GLU A 293 13.05 14.88 -13.84
CA GLU A 293 12.69 16.25 -13.43
C GLU A 293 11.52 16.27 -12.44
N VAL A 294 10.52 15.41 -12.69
CA VAL A 294 9.34 15.25 -11.82
C VAL A 294 9.73 14.57 -10.52
N MET A 295 10.61 13.57 -10.59
CA MET A 295 11.08 12.82 -9.43
C MET A 295 11.85 13.72 -8.47
N GLU A 296 12.74 14.58 -8.96
CA GLU A 296 13.46 15.56 -8.14
C GLU A 296 12.52 16.57 -7.47
N GLU A 297 11.55 17.11 -8.21
CA GLU A 297 10.53 18.01 -7.65
C GLU A 297 9.69 17.31 -6.58
N LEU A 298 9.29 16.06 -6.84
CA LEU A 298 8.50 15.22 -5.94
C LEU A 298 9.26 14.93 -4.64
N LEU A 299 10.55 14.62 -4.76
CA LEU A 299 11.42 14.25 -3.66
C LEU A 299 11.92 15.47 -2.86
N GLY A 300 12.07 16.60 -3.53
CA GLY A 300 12.59 17.85 -2.96
C GLY A 300 14.09 17.83 -2.70
N TYR A 301 14.83 16.94 -3.36
CA TYR A 301 16.29 16.87 -3.33
C TYR A 301 16.82 16.33 -4.66
N GLN A 302 18.07 16.69 -4.95
CA GLN A 302 18.88 16.08 -6.01
C GLN A 302 19.98 15.24 -5.37
N ILE A 303 20.59 14.35 -6.14
CA ILE A 303 21.73 13.56 -5.68
C ILE A 303 22.99 14.16 -6.30
N ASP A 304 23.96 14.53 -5.47
CA ASP A 304 25.23 15.05 -5.96
C ASP A 304 26.05 13.94 -6.62
N TYR A 305 26.05 13.93 -7.96
CA TYR A 305 26.77 12.95 -8.78
C TYR A 305 28.30 13.05 -8.68
N PHE A 306 28.86 14.13 -8.10
CA PHE A 306 30.32 14.27 -7.93
C PHE A 306 30.88 13.39 -6.80
N HIS A 307 30.05 12.87 -5.89
CA HIS A 307 30.45 12.01 -4.77
C HIS A 307 30.19 10.50 -5.01
N ARG A 308 30.03 10.09 -6.28
CA ARG A 308 29.64 8.73 -6.73
C ARG A 308 30.65 7.60 -6.41
N ASP A 309 31.84 7.90 -5.89
CA ASP A 309 32.90 6.91 -5.63
C ASP A 309 32.70 6.08 -4.34
N GLN A 310 31.47 5.99 -3.84
CA GLN A 310 31.13 5.03 -2.78
C GLN A 310 30.25 3.90 -3.33
N HIS A 311 30.83 2.69 -3.35
CA HIS A 311 30.31 1.44 -3.94
C HIS A 311 28.82 1.10 -3.67
N TRP A 312 28.19 1.65 -2.62
CA TRP A 312 26.83 1.31 -2.21
C TRP A 312 25.74 2.18 -2.86
N GLN A 313 26.08 3.32 -3.48
CA GLN A 313 25.12 4.20 -4.16
C GLN A 313 24.70 3.71 -5.57
N GLN A 314 25.47 2.79 -6.16
CA GLN A 314 25.20 2.29 -7.51
C GLN A 314 23.99 1.34 -7.56
N ASN A 315 23.69 0.61 -6.48
CA ASN A 315 22.65 -0.43 -6.51
C ASN A 315 21.21 0.13 -6.50
N TYR A 316 20.96 1.28 -5.87
CA TYR A 316 19.61 1.88 -5.83
C TYR A 316 19.14 2.39 -7.20
N PHE A 317 20.06 2.85 -8.04
CA PHE A 317 19.78 3.32 -9.40
C PHE A 317 20.03 2.25 -10.48
N ALA A 318 20.82 1.21 -10.20
CA ALA A 318 21.04 0.14 -11.17
C ALA A 318 19.84 -0.81 -11.29
N GLU A 319 19.07 -1.04 -10.21
CA GLU A 319 17.87 -1.91 -10.26
C GLU A 319 16.63 -1.20 -10.84
N SER A 320 16.58 0.13 -10.80
CA SER A 320 15.49 0.94 -11.40
C SER A 320 15.67 1.24 -12.88
N PHE A 321 16.87 1.00 -13.45
CA PHE A 321 17.20 1.33 -14.85
C PHE A 321 17.58 0.12 -15.73
N ASN A 322 17.58 -1.11 -15.22
CA ASN A 322 17.98 -2.32 -15.97
C ASN A 322 16.84 -3.26 -16.40
N THR A 323 15.58 -2.84 -16.30
CA THR A 323 14.49 -3.52 -17.02
C THR A 323 14.09 -2.68 -18.24
N SER A 324 14.96 -2.70 -19.25
CA SER A 324 14.67 -2.25 -20.61
C SER A 324 14.25 -3.41 -21.50
#